data_AF-A0A3S1Q6U7-F1
#
_entry.id   AF-A0A3S1Q6U7-F1
#
_cell.length_a   1.000
_cell.length_b   1.000
_cell.length_c   1.000
_cell.angle_alpha   90.00
_cell.angle_beta   90.00
_cell.angle_gamma   90.00
#
_symmetry.space_group_name_H-M   'P 1'
#
loop_
_entity.id
_entity.type
_entity.pdbx_description
1 polymer ?
#
loop_
_entity_poly.entity_id
_entity_poly.type
_entity_poly.pdbx_seq_one_letter_code
_entity_poly.pdbx_strand_id
1 'polypeptide(L)'
;ADALTMARLKLAEGAAVVVIGFRPPSPTGYGRLIEKDGKLTAIREEKDCSEEERKITFCNAGMMAVAGAHALALLDRVGNKNAKGEYYLTDIVEIASARGLDVVATEASFESALGINNRAELAQAEAIWQARRRHEAMLSGVTLIAPETVYFSHDTEIGTDTIVEPNVWFGPGVKIATGAKVHAFSHIEGATIASNCDVGPYARLRPGADLRNKAKVGNFCEVKQAVIEEGAKVNHLTY
;
A
#
# COMPACT_ATOMS: atom_id res chain seq x y z
N ALA A 1 1.14 -6.51 -8.82
CA ALA A 1 1.86 -7.64 -9.44
C ALA A 1 2.00 -7.44 -10.96
N ASP A 2 1.00 -6.85 -11.61
CA ASP A 2 0.91 -6.78 -13.08
C ASP A 2 2.01 -5.91 -13.71
N ALA A 3 2.32 -4.74 -13.15
CA ALA A 3 3.34 -3.84 -13.73
C ALA A 3 4.73 -4.49 -13.81
N LEU A 4 5.16 -5.20 -12.75
CA LEU A 4 6.44 -5.93 -12.75
C LEU A 4 6.41 -7.10 -13.72
N THR A 5 5.28 -7.79 -13.84
CA THR A 5 5.11 -8.89 -14.80
C THR A 5 5.22 -8.39 -16.22
N MET A 6 4.56 -7.27 -16.55
CA MET A 6 4.67 -6.61 -17.84
C MET A 6 6.11 -6.15 -18.13
N ALA A 7 6.81 -5.59 -17.14
CA ALA A 7 8.20 -5.21 -17.32
C ALA A 7 9.11 -6.41 -17.65
N ARG A 8 8.89 -7.55 -16.98
CA ARG A 8 9.62 -8.80 -17.27
C ARG A 8 9.30 -9.36 -18.66
N LEU A 9 8.04 -9.29 -19.09
CA LEU A 9 7.64 -9.70 -20.45
C LEU A 9 8.36 -8.86 -21.51
N LYS A 10 8.42 -7.53 -21.32
CA LYS A 10 9.14 -6.64 -22.23
C LYS A 10 10.64 -6.93 -22.30
N LEU A 11 11.28 -7.25 -21.18
CA LEU A 11 12.66 -7.73 -21.20
C LEU A 11 12.81 -9.04 -22.00
N ALA A 12 11.87 -9.97 -21.85
CA ALA A 12 11.89 -11.24 -22.59
C ALA A 12 11.63 -11.05 -24.10
N GLU A 13 10.91 -10.00 -24.50
CA GLU A 13 10.69 -9.58 -25.89
C GLU A 13 11.93 -8.89 -26.50
N GLY A 14 12.97 -8.62 -25.72
CA GLY A 14 14.24 -8.07 -26.19
C GLY A 14 14.52 -6.62 -25.79
N ALA A 15 13.65 -5.99 -24.99
CA ALA A 15 13.96 -4.69 -24.40
C ALA A 15 15.19 -4.79 -23.48
N ALA A 16 16.11 -3.83 -23.60
CA ALA A 16 17.27 -3.74 -22.73
C ALA A 16 16.93 -3.06 -21.41
N VAL A 17 16.04 -2.07 -21.44
CA VAL A 17 15.55 -1.33 -20.27
C VAL A 17 14.04 -1.15 -20.41
N VAL A 18 13.32 -1.45 -19.34
CA VAL A 18 11.88 -1.22 -19.23
C VAL A 18 11.63 -0.34 -18.03
N VAL A 19 11.05 0.83 -18.25
CA VAL A 19 10.71 1.77 -17.17
C VAL A 19 9.23 1.65 -16.85
N ILE A 20 8.89 1.65 -15.57
CA ILE A 20 7.50 1.73 -15.15
C ILE A 20 7.18 3.21 -14.95
N GLY A 21 6.20 3.69 -15.69
CA GLY A 21 5.64 5.02 -15.55
C GLY A 21 4.21 4.99 -15.07
N PHE A 22 3.68 6.18 -14.80
CA PHE A 22 2.30 6.37 -14.38
C PHE A 22 1.87 7.81 -14.68
N ARG A 23 0.56 8.08 -14.60
CA ARG A 23 -0.03 9.41 -14.79
C ARG A 23 -0.64 9.88 -13.47
N PRO A 24 0.07 10.67 -12.65
CA PRO A 24 -0.49 11.24 -11.44
C PRO A 24 -1.49 12.36 -11.74
N PRO A 25 -2.38 12.70 -10.79
CA PRO A 25 -3.24 13.88 -10.90
C PRO A 25 -2.44 15.19 -11.04
N SER A 26 -1.24 15.25 -10.47
CA SER A 26 -0.28 16.35 -10.63
C SER A 26 1.11 15.79 -10.89
N PRO A 27 1.79 16.18 -12.00
CA PRO A 27 3.10 15.66 -12.35
C PRO A 27 4.24 16.36 -11.59
N THR A 28 3.97 17.44 -10.85
CA THR A 28 4.99 18.20 -10.14
C THR A 28 5.80 17.32 -9.19
N GLY A 29 7.13 17.41 -9.29
CA GLY A 29 8.06 16.67 -8.42
C GLY A 29 8.48 15.30 -8.94
N TYR A 30 7.83 14.77 -9.98
CA TYR A 30 8.25 13.52 -10.63
C TYR A 30 9.22 13.76 -11.80
N GLY A 31 9.95 12.73 -12.23
CA GLY A 31 10.67 12.75 -13.50
C GLY A 31 9.72 12.51 -14.68
N ARG A 32 9.92 13.16 -15.82
CA ARG A 32 9.13 13.01 -17.05
C ARG A 32 9.69 11.92 -17.95
N LEU A 33 8.83 11.04 -18.43
CA LEU A 33 9.19 10.01 -19.41
C LEU A 33 9.04 10.59 -20.81
N ILE A 34 10.15 10.75 -21.53
CA ILE A 34 10.19 11.37 -22.85
C ILE A 34 10.20 10.29 -23.92
N GLU A 35 9.08 10.14 -24.62
CA GLU A 35 8.92 9.17 -25.70
C GLU A 35 9.06 9.85 -27.08
N LYS A 36 9.72 9.14 -28.00
CA LYS A 36 9.79 9.49 -29.43
C LYS A 36 9.56 8.23 -30.26
N ASP A 37 8.66 8.29 -31.22
CA ASP A 37 8.33 7.17 -32.13
C ASP A 37 8.01 5.86 -31.40
N GLY A 38 7.33 5.95 -30.25
CA GLY A 38 6.95 4.79 -29.42
C GLY A 38 8.09 4.17 -28.60
N LYS A 39 9.26 4.81 -28.54
CA LYS A 39 10.39 4.40 -27.69
C LYS A 39 10.68 5.43 -26.63
N LEU A 40 11.10 4.96 -25.46
CA LEU A 40 11.51 5.83 -24.37
C LEU A 40 12.95 6.29 -24.60
N THR A 41 13.14 7.61 -24.69
CA THR A 41 14.44 8.20 -25.07
C THR A 41 15.21 8.77 -23.90
N ALA A 42 14.52 9.32 -22.90
CA ALA A 42 15.11 9.90 -21.72
C ALA A 42 14.10 9.95 -20.57
N ILE A 43 14.62 10.06 -19.35
CA ILE A 43 13.87 10.50 -18.19
C ILE A 43 14.44 11.85 -17.78
N ARG A 44 13.60 12.88 -17.69
CA ARG A 44 14.04 14.21 -17.26
C ARG A 44 13.49 14.52 -15.88
N GLU A 45 14.37 14.72 -14.91
CA GLU A 45 13.96 15.10 -13.55
C GLU A 45 13.28 16.47 -13.54
N GLU A 46 12.33 16.69 -12.62
CA GLU A 46 11.54 17.93 -12.51
C GLU A 46 12.40 19.20 -12.56
N LYS A 47 13.57 19.19 -11.89
CA LYS A 47 14.47 20.34 -11.82
C LYS A 47 15.19 20.64 -13.14
N ASP A 48 15.36 19.62 -13.98
CA ASP A 48 16.07 19.69 -15.25
C ASP A 48 15.10 19.81 -16.44
N CYS A 49 13.78 19.76 -16.21
CA CYS A 49 12.76 19.91 -17.25
C CYS A 49 12.66 21.33 -17.79
N SER A 50 12.66 21.44 -19.12
CA SER A 50 12.20 22.63 -19.86
C SER A 50 10.70 22.89 -19.66
N GLU A 51 10.23 24.07 -20.06
CA GLU A 51 8.81 24.44 -19.97
C GLU A 51 7.89 23.49 -20.76
N GLU A 52 8.36 22.97 -21.90
CA GLU A 52 7.61 22.00 -22.69
C GLU A 52 7.62 20.61 -22.06
N GLU A 53 8.76 20.15 -21.53
CA GLU A 53 8.85 18.86 -20.84
C GLU A 53 7.99 18.84 -19.56
N ARG A 54 7.86 19.97 -18.86
CA ARG A 54 6.98 20.11 -17.68
C ARG A 54 5.51 19.81 -17.99
N LYS A 55 5.07 19.95 -19.25
CA LYS A 55 3.70 19.62 -19.69
C LYS A 55 3.47 18.13 -19.88
N ILE A 56 4.52 17.31 -19.94
CA ILE A 56 4.41 15.86 -20.05
C ILE A 56 3.76 15.32 -18.76
N THR A 57 2.70 14.54 -18.91
CA THR A 57 1.96 13.96 -17.76
C THR A 57 2.42 12.54 -17.44
N PHE A 58 3.14 11.88 -18.35
CA PHE A 58 3.69 10.55 -18.13
C PHE A 58 4.97 10.64 -17.30
N CYS A 59 4.89 10.14 -16.08
CA CYS A 59 5.91 10.32 -15.05
C CYS A 59 6.61 9.01 -14.74
N ASN A 60 7.88 9.10 -14.34
CA ASN A 60 8.68 7.98 -13.87
C ASN A 60 8.17 7.52 -12.50
N ALA A 61 7.80 6.24 -12.37
CA ALA A 61 7.40 5.64 -11.09
C ALA A 61 8.61 5.29 -10.19
N GLY A 62 9.84 5.51 -10.66
CA GLY A 62 11.05 5.15 -9.93
C GLY A 62 11.36 3.65 -9.95
N MET A 63 10.68 2.88 -10.81
CA MET A 63 10.90 1.45 -10.99
C MET A 63 11.32 1.16 -12.43
N MET A 64 12.30 0.27 -12.58
CA MET A 64 12.76 -0.19 -13.88
C MET A 64 13.22 -1.64 -13.82
N ALA A 65 13.11 -2.32 -14.94
CA ALA A 65 13.70 -3.63 -15.18
C ALA A 65 14.79 -3.49 -16.23
N VAL A 66 15.96 -4.08 -15.99
CA VAL A 66 17.13 -3.96 -16.87
C VAL A 66 17.60 -5.36 -17.25
N ALA A 67 17.83 -5.59 -18.53
CA ALA A 67 18.39 -6.86 -19.01
C ALA A 67 19.81 -7.03 -18.43
N GLY A 68 20.06 -8.15 -17.76
CA GLY A 68 21.32 -8.40 -17.05
C GLY A 68 22.56 -8.29 -17.95
N ALA A 69 22.44 -8.65 -19.23
CA ALA A 69 23.51 -8.54 -20.22
C ALA A 69 23.98 -7.09 -20.47
N HIS A 70 23.12 -6.09 -20.20
CA HIS A 70 23.44 -4.68 -20.40
C HIS A 70 23.62 -3.91 -19.10
N ALA A 71 23.09 -4.42 -17.97
CA ALA A 71 22.98 -3.67 -16.72
C ALA A 71 24.29 -3.02 -16.25
N LEU A 72 25.36 -3.79 -16.07
CA LEU A 72 26.64 -3.26 -15.56
C LEU A 72 27.26 -2.26 -16.53
N ALA A 73 27.25 -2.58 -17.83
CA ALA A 73 27.83 -1.71 -18.86
C ALA A 73 27.08 -0.38 -19.05
N LEU A 74 25.81 -0.30 -18.65
CA LEU A 74 25.04 0.93 -18.59
C LEU A 74 25.35 1.71 -17.32
N LEU A 75 25.40 1.05 -16.16
CA LEU A 75 25.71 1.67 -14.88
C LEU A 75 27.12 2.31 -14.86
N ASP A 76 28.12 1.65 -15.45
CA ASP A 76 29.50 2.16 -15.53
C ASP A 76 29.62 3.49 -16.32
N ARG A 77 28.61 3.82 -17.12
CA ARG A 77 28.57 5.06 -17.92
C ARG A 77 27.83 6.19 -17.25
N VAL A 78 27.11 5.93 -16.16
CA VAL A 78 26.39 6.98 -15.43
C VAL A 78 27.41 7.96 -14.88
N GLY A 79 27.23 9.24 -15.20
CA GLY A 79 28.03 10.34 -14.70
C GLY A 79 27.29 11.13 -13.63
N ASN A 80 27.89 12.22 -13.19
CA ASN A 80 27.32 13.12 -12.20
C ASN A 80 27.26 14.58 -12.66
N LYS A 81 27.28 14.81 -13.98
CA LYS A 81 27.19 16.15 -14.58
C LYS A 81 25.73 16.61 -14.67
N ASN A 82 25.07 16.79 -13.53
CA ASN A 82 23.71 17.31 -13.42
C ASN A 82 23.60 18.36 -12.32
N ALA A 83 22.42 18.98 -12.16
CA ALA A 83 22.20 20.08 -11.23
C ALA A 83 22.49 19.74 -9.75
N LYS A 84 22.50 18.45 -9.37
CA LYS A 84 22.81 18.00 -8.00
C LYS A 84 24.23 17.45 -7.82
N GLY A 85 24.93 17.11 -8.90
CA GLY A 85 26.21 16.42 -8.81
C GLY A 85 26.09 14.95 -8.38
N GLU A 86 24.94 14.31 -8.61
CA GLU A 86 24.63 12.93 -8.19
C GLU A 86 24.68 11.94 -9.37
N TYR A 87 24.85 10.64 -9.11
CA TYR A 87 24.74 9.61 -10.15
C TYR A 87 23.28 9.15 -10.26
N TYR A 88 22.57 9.63 -11.27
CA TYR A 88 21.16 9.30 -11.45
C TYR A 88 21.00 7.95 -12.15
N LEU A 89 20.32 7.01 -11.49
CA LEU A 89 19.95 5.74 -12.13
C LEU A 89 19.08 5.98 -13.38
N THR A 90 18.31 7.07 -13.43
CA THR A 90 17.46 7.44 -14.56
C THR A 90 18.26 7.73 -15.85
N ASP A 91 19.54 8.08 -15.75
CA ASP A 91 20.41 8.36 -16.90
C ASP A 91 20.68 7.10 -17.75
N ILE A 92 20.50 5.88 -17.21
CA ILE A 92 20.69 4.66 -17.99
C ILE A 92 19.75 4.58 -19.19
N VAL A 93 18.59 5.26 -19.14
CA VAL A 93 17.63 5.33 -20.24
C VAL A 93 18.24 6.08 -21.41
N GLU A 94 18.79 7.27 -21.16
CA GLU A 94 19.44 8.08 -22.18
C GLU A 94 20.71 7.38 -22.72
N ILE A 95 21.50 6.75 -21.83
CA ILE A 95 22.69 5.98 -22.21
C ILE A 95 22.33 4.77 -23.08
N ALA A 96 21.29 4.02 -22.72
CA ALA A 96 20.85 2.85 -23.47
C ALA A 96 20.27 3.24 -24.83
N SER A 97 19.42 4.28 -24.86
CA SER A 97 18.86 4.85 -26.09
C SER A 97 19.96 5.32 -27.05
N ALA A 98 20.96 6.06 -26.56
CA ALA A 98 22.09 6.53 -27.36
C ALA A 98 22.97 5.39 -27.92
N ARG A 99 22.95 4.21 -27.29
CA ARG A 99 23.62 3.00 -27.78
C ARG A 99 22.78 2.19 -28.78
N GLY A 100 21.58 2.66 -29.12
CA GLY A 100 20.65 1.95 -30.00
C GLY A 100 20.02 0.72 -29.36
N LEU A 101 20.08 0.59 -28.03
CA LEU A 101 19.38 -0.47 -27.32
C LEU A 101 17.88 -0.17 -27.27
N ASP A 102 17.06 -1.21 -27.19
CA ASP A 102 15.62 -1.05 -27.09
C ASP A 102 15.21 -0.66 -25.67
N VAL A 103 14.58 0.51 -25.53
CA VAL A 103 14.16 1.07 -24.25
C VAL A 103 12.69 1.43 -24.34
N VAL A 104 11.89 0.88 -23.43
CA VAL A 104 10.42 1.01 -23.46
C VAL A 104 9.89 1.43 -22.10
N ALA A 105 8.75 2.10 -22.11
CA ALA A 105 7.99 2.38 -20.89
C ALA A 105 6.74 1.49 -20.83
N THR A 106 6.36 1.11 -19.62
CA THR A 106 5.08 0.46 -19.31
C THR A 106 4.33 1.33 -18.30
N GLU A 107 3.01 1.20 -18.25
CA GLU A 107 2.19 2.02 -17.37
C GLU A 107 1.62 1.22 -16.21
N ALA A 108 1.70 1.78 -15.00
CA ALA A 108 1.04 1.31 -13.80
C ALA A 108 -0.04 2.30 -13.34
N SER A 109 -1.01 1.82 -12.55
CA SER A 109 -1.97 2.71 -11.91
C SER A 109 -1.28 3.64 -10.91
N PHE A 110 -1.81 4.86 -10.77
CA PHE A 110 -1.31 5.85 -9.81
C PHE A 110 -1.16 5.26 -8.40
N GLU A 111 -2.17 4.55 -7.93
CA GLU A 111 -2.16 3.95 -6.59
C GLU A 111 -1.10 2.86 -6.39
N SER A 112 -0.58 2.26 -7.48
CA SER A 112 0.49 1.25 -7.42
C SER A 112 1.90 1.85 -7.60
N ALA A 113 1.96 3.10 -8.05
CA ALA A 113 3.20 3.82 -8.39
C ALA A 113 3.45 5.04 -7.50
N LEU A 114 2.55 5.33 -6.55
CA LEU A 114 2.65 6.46 -5.63
C LEU A 114 3.96 6.37 -4.82
N GLY A 115 4.81 7.39 -4.98
CA GLY A 115 5.97 7.61 -4.12
C GLY A 115 5.60 8.32 -2.82
N ILE A 116 6.40 8.12 -1.77
CA ILE A 116 6.21 8.75 -0.46
C ILE A 116 7.49 9.49 -0.06
N ASN A 117 7.49 10.80 -0.26
CA ASN A 117 8.58 11.73 0.06
C ASN A 117 8.25 12.60 1.28
N ASN A 118 6.96 12.79 1.58
CA ASN A 118 6.50 13.59 2.72
C ASN A 118 5.33 12.95 3.48
N ARG A 119 4.95 13.56 4.61
CA ARG A 119 3.89 13.04 5.48
C ARG A 119 2.49 13.13 4.87
N ALA A 120 2.24 14.07 3.96
CA ALA A 120 0.96 14.16 3.28
C ALA A 120 0.78 13.00 2.28
N GLU A 121 1.84 12.67 1.54
CA GLU A 121 1.89 11.50 0.65
C GLU A 121 1.78 10.19 1.44
N LEU A 122 2.38 10.10 2.63
CA LEU A 122 2.21 8.95 3.52
C LEU A 122 0.75 8.75 3.93
N ALA A 123 0.07 9.83 4.31
CA ALA A 123 -1.35 9.79 4.65
C ALA A 123 -2.22 9.38 3.44
N GLN A 124 -1.86 9.82 2.23
CA GLN A 124 -2.53 9.41 1.00
C GLN A 124 -2.36 7.91 0.73
N ALA A 125 -1.14 7.39 0.89
CA ALA A 125 -0.86 5.96 0.73
C ALA A 125 -1.65 5.11 1.74
N GLU A 126 -1.72 5.54 3.00
CA GLU A 126 -2.51 4.88 4.04
C GLU A 126 -4.01 4.89 3.70
N ALA A 127 -4.55 6.02 3.22
CA ALA A 127 -5.95 6.10 2.83
C ALA A 127 -6.31 5.13 1.69
N ILE A 128 -5.43 5.00 0.69
CA ILE A 128 -5.57 4.03 -0.40
C ILE A 128 -5.53 2.60 0.15
N TRP A 129 -4.57 2.29 1.03
CA TRP A 129 -4.44 0.97 1.62
C TRP A 129 -5.66 0.59 2.46
N GLN A 130 -6.13 1.48 3.33
CA GLN A 130 -7.32 1.28 4.16
C GLN A 130 -8.57 1.10 3.30
N ALA A 131 -8.75 1.86 2.22
CA ALA A 131 -9.87 1.70 1.30
C ALA A 131 -9.89 0.29 0.67
N ARG A 132 -8.73 -0.19 0.21
CA ARG A 132 -8.58 -1.54 -0.34
C ARG A 132 -8.85 -2.61 0.71
N ARG A 133 -8.27 -2.48 1.91
CA ARG A 133 -8.43 -3.45 3.00
C ARG A 133 -9.89 -3.59 3.43
N ARG A 134 -10.63 -2.47 3.52
CA ARG A 134 -12.07 -2.46 3.78
C ARG A 134 -12.87 -3.18 2.71
N HIS A 135 -12.57 -2.87 1.45
CA HIS A 135 -13.23 -3.53 0.32
C HIS A 135 -13.01 -5.04 0.35
N GLU A 136 -11.76 -5.48 0.56
CA GLU A 136 -11.39 -6.89 0.70
C GLU A 136 -12.12 -7.58 1.87
N ALA A 137 -12.14 -6.96 3.05
CA ALA A 137 -12.85 -7.49 4.20
C ALA A 137 -14.34 -7.71 3.90
N MET A 138 -14.98 -6.74 3.25
CA MET A 138 -16.39 -6.88 2.85
C MET A 138 -16.60 -7.99 1.81
N LEU A 139 -15.71 -8.13 0.82
CA LEU A 139 -15.76 -9.23 -0.14
C LEU A 139 -15.56 -10.61 0.51
N SER A 140 -14.85 -10.69 1.63
CA SER A 140 -14.70 -11.91 2.43
C SER A 140 -15.89 -12.24 3.36
N GLY A 141 -16.96 -11.43 3.31
CA GLY A 141 -18.19 -11.65 4.08
C GLY A 141 -18.24 -10.96 5.44
N VAL A 142 -17.39 -9.96 5.69
CA VAL A 142 -17.48 -9.10 6.89
C VAL A 142 -18.41 -7.92 6.62
N THR A 143 -19.35 -7.65 7.52
CA THR A 143 -20.20 -6.46 7.43
C THR A 143 -19.53 -5.28 8.14
N LEU A 144 -19.19 -4.24 7.40
CA LEU A 144 -18.73 -2.96 7.94
C LEU A 144 -19.86 -1.93 7.82
N ILE A 145 -20.42 -1.45 8.94
CA ILE A 145 -21.60 -0.55 8.91
C ILE A 145 -21.25 0.83 8.35
N ALA A 146 -20.10 1.40 8.75
CA ALA A 146 -19.56 2.66 8.25
C ALA A 146 -18.08 2.44 7.91
N PRO A 147 -17.77 1.81 6.76
CA PRO A 147 -16.43 1.33 6.45
C PRO A 147 -15.35 2.39 6.65
N GLU A 148 -15.56 3.61 6.17
CA GLU A 148 -14.63 4.74 6.24
C GLU A 148 -14.17 5.11 7.66
N THR A 149 -14.90 4.67 8.69
CA THR A 149 -14.58 4.90 10.10
C THR A 149 -13.83 3.75 10.76
N VAL A 150 -13.69 2.61 10.08
CA VAL A 150 -13.01 1.41 10.57
C VAL A 150 -11.55 1.44 10.10
N TYR A 151 -10.64 1.21 11.04
CA TYR A 151 -9.20 1.20 10.80
C TYR A 151 -8.63 -0.20 11.02
N PHE A 152 -7.90 -0.67 10.03
CA PHE A 152 -7.23 -1.96 10.05
C PHE A 152 -5.73 -1.80 10.31
N SER A 153 -5.12 -2.80 10.94
CA SER A 153 -3.69 -3.07 10.83
C SER A 153 -3.44 -4.04 9.68
N HIS A 154 -2.22 -4.01 9.13
CA HIS A 154 -1.77 -4.86 8.03
C HIS A 154 -2.01 -6.37 8.23
N ASP A 155 -2.04 -6.81 9.49
CA ASP A 155 -2.15 -8.19 9.95
C ASP A 155 -3.49 -8.50 10.64
N THR A 156 -4.48 -7.60 10.56
CA THR A 156 -5.81 -7.87 11.12
C THR A 156 -6.51 -8.99 10.35
N GLU A 157 -6.91 -10.06 11.04
CA GLU A 157 -7.67 -11.20 10.51
C GLU A 157 -9.10 -11.16 11.06
N ILE A 158 -10.11 -11.22 10.18
CA ILE A 158 -11.53 -11.23 10.58
C ILE A 158 -12.28 -12.32 9.81
N GLY A 159 -12.96 -13.19 10.55
CA GLY A 159 -13.78 -14.26 10.02
C GLY A 159 -15.11 -13.75 9.44
N THR A 160 -15.64 -14.52 8.50
CA THR A 160 -16.93 -14.24 7.83
C THR A 160 -18.09 -14.09 8.83
N ASP A 161 -19.16 -13.43 8.39
CA ASP A 161 -20.37 -13.09 9.17
C ASP A 161 -20.11 -12.19 10.40
N THR A 162 -18.89 -11.65 10.54
CA THR A 162 -18.60 -10.66 11.57
C THR A 162 -19.24 -9.31 11.21
N ILE A 163 -19.85 -8.66 12.20
CA ILE A 163 -20.39 -7.30 12.08
C ILE A 163 -19.49 -6.33 12.84
N VAL A 164 -19.03 -5.29 12.15
CA VAL A 164 -18.22 -4.21 12.73
C VAL A 164 -19.00 -2.90 12.62
N GLU A 165 -19.32 -2.33 13.79
CA GLU A 165 -19.98 -1.03 13.92
C GLU A 165 -18.98 0.14 13.72
N PRO A 166 -19.46 1.40 13.63
CA PRO A 166 -18.60 2.55 13.31
C PRO A 166 -17.48 2.83 14.32
N ASN A 167 -16.40 3.47 13.86
CA ASN A 167 -15.28 3.96 14.67
C ASN A 167 -14.52 2.88 15.45
N VAL A 168 -14.42 1.67 14.90
CA VAL A 168 -13.61 0.58 15.50
C VAL A 168 -12.17 0.67 15.01
N TRP A 169 -11.23 0.51 15.95
CA TRP A 169 -9.80 0.48 15.67
C TRP A 169 -9.22 -0.91 15.92
N PHE A 170 -8.70 -1.54 14.87
CA PHE A 170 -7.90 -2.76 14.96
C PHE A 170 -6.41 -2.42 14.87
N GLY A 171 -5.71 -2.53 15.98
CA GLY A 171 -4.25 -2.51 16.05
C GLY A 171 -3.63 -3.82 15.54
N PRO A 172 -2.30 -3.96 15.67
CA PRO A 172 -1.59 -5.17 15.25
C PRO A 172 -2.03 -6.42 16.00
N GLY A 173 -1.90 -7.58 15.36
CA GLY A 173 -2.08 -8.90 15.96
C GLY A 173 -3.52 -9.25 16.35
N VAL A 174 -4.52 -8.58 15.76
CA VAL A 174 -5.94 -8.87 16.03
C VAL A 174 -6.42 -10.03 15.17
N LYS A 175 -7.04 -11.03 15.82
CA LYS A 175 -7.64 -12.19 15.17
C LYS A 175 -9.07 -12.38 15.66
N ILE A 176 -10.01 -12.34 14.75
CA ILE A 176 -11.44 -12.51 15.04
C ILE A 176 -11.95 -13.69 14.22
N ALA A 177 -12.57 -14.66 14.88
CA ALA A 177 -13.25 -15.78 14.24
C ALA A 177 -14.61 -15.33 13.66
N THR A 178 -15.45 -16.27 13.26
CA THR A 178 -16.71 -15.99 12.54
C THR A 178 -17.84 -15.49 13.44
N GLY A 179 -18.76 -14.72 12.87
CA GLY A 179 -20.02 -14.34 13.51
C GLY A 179 -19.91 -13.41 14.72
N ALA A 180 -18.73 -12.82 14.97
CA ALA A 180 -18.57 -11.88 16.07
C ALA A 180 -19.31 -10.56 15.80
N LYS A 181 -19.66 -9.84 16.85
CA LYS A 181 -20.16 -8.48 16.77
C LYS A 181 -19.23 -7.54 17.52
N VAL A 182 -18.60 -6.61 16.79
CA VAL A 182 -17.73 -5.58 17.34
C VAL A 182 -18.48 -4.25 17.30
N HIS A 183 -18.83 -3.76 18.47
CA HIS A 183 -19.59 -2.55 18.67
C HIS A 183 -18.73 -1.29 18.56
N ALA A 184 -19.42 -0.17 18.31
CA ALA A 184 -18.80 1.10 17.96
C ALA A 184 -17.77 1.58 19.00
N PHE A 185 -16.78 2.33 18.53
CA PHE A 185 -15.74 2.96 19.35
C PHE A 185 -14.84 1.99 20.15
N SER A 186 -14.84 0.71 19.81
CA SER A 186 -13.95 -0.28 20.45
C SER A 186 -12.54 -0.20 19.86
N HIS A 187 -11.53 -0.40 20.72
CA HIS A 187 -10.12 -0.43 20.34
C HIS A 187 -9.53 -1.79 20.71
N ILE A 188 -9.03 -2.51 19.73
CA ILE A 188 -8.62 -3.90 19.86
C ILE A 188 -7.18 -4.02 19.34
N GLU A 189 -6.28 -4.58 20.14
CA GLU A 189 -4.87 -4.74 19.79
C GLU A 189 -4.34 -6.05 20.40
N GLY A 190 -3.70 -6.90 19.60
CA GLY A 190 -3.09 -8.15 20.04
C GLY A 190 -4.06 -9.13 20.71
N ALA A 191 -5.34 -9.09 20.34
CA ALA A 191 -6.41 -9.88 20.93
C ALA A 191 -6.86 -11.02 20.01
N THR A 192 -7.24 -12.15 20.60
CA THR A 192 -7.91 -13.26 19.92
C THR A 192 -9.36 -13.31 20.37
N ILE A 193 -10.29 -13.26 19.41
CA ILE A 193 -11.74 -13.25 19.64
C ILE A 193 -12.34 -14.44 18.92
N ALA A 194 -12.85 -15.41 19.67
CA ALA A 194 -13.48 -16.60 19.10
C ALA A 194 -14.87 -16.31 18.53
N SER A 195 -15.52 -17.34 17.98
CA SER A 195 -16.77 -17.18 17.24
C SER A 195 -17.90 -16.62 18.11
N ASN A 196 -18.79 -15.86 17.47
CA ASN A 196 -20.02 -15.34 18.07
C ASN A 196 -19.81 -14.48 19.34
N CYS A 197 -18.63 -13.89 19.54
CA CYS A 197 -18.39 -12.97 20.65
C CYS A 197 -19.08 -11.63 20.42
N ASP A 198 -19.36 -10.93 21.51
CA ASP A 198 -19.97 -9.60 21.54
C ASP A 198 -19.02 -8.63 22.28
N VAL A 199 -18.42 -7.68 21.56
CA VAL A 199 -17.35 -6.81 22.06
C VAL A 199 -17.74 -5.34 21.93
N GLY A 200 -17.77 -4.63 23.04
CA GLY A 200 -18.08 -3.20 23.14
C GLY A 200 -19.54 -2.88 23.45
N PRO A 201 -19.98 -1.64 23.20
CA PRO A 201 -19.22 -0.52 22.60
C PRO A 201 -18.11 0.01 23.53
N TYR A 202 -17.15 0.79 23.03
CA TYR A 202 -16.05 1.36 23.85
C TYR A 202 -15.24 0.31 24.65
N ALA A 203 -15.13 -0.92 24.14
CA ALA A 203 -14.26 -1.92 24.77
C ALA A 203 -12.78 -1.64 24.42
N ARG A 204 -11.88 -1.92 25.36
CA ARG A 204 -10.43 -1.90 25.14
C ARG A 204 -9.86 -3.31 25.29
N LEU A 205 -9.55 -3.97 24.19
CA LEU A 205 -8.85 -5.25 24.22
C LEU A 205 -7.37 -5.02 23.95
N ARG A 206 -6.52 -5.45 24.87
CA ARG A 206 -5.07 -5.28 24.82
C ARG A 206 -4.36 -6.60 24.53
N PRO A 207 -3.05 -6.56 24.22
CA PRO A 207 -2.29 -7.77 23.91
C PRO A 207 -2.48 -8.87 24.95
N GLY A 208 -2.81 -10.07 24.46
CA GLY A 208 -3.07 -11.25 25.29
C GLY A 208 -4.51 -11.36 25.81
N ALA A 209 -5.45 -10.52 25.39
CA ALA A 209 -6.87 -10.77 25.60
C ALA A 209 -7.33 -11.94 24.72
N ASP A 210 -7.93 -12.96 25.33
CA ASP A 210 -8.42 -14.18 24.67
C ASP A 210 -9.90 -14.40 25.03
N LEU A 211 -10.80 -14.07 24.12
CA LEU A 211 -12.25 -14.26 24.30
C LEU A 211 -12.65 -15.59 23.67
N ARG A 212 -13.20 -16.50 24.48
CA ARG A 212 -13.73 -17.79 24.02
C ARG A 212 -15.12 -17.64 23.41
N ASN A 213 -15.60 -18.70 22.78
CA ASN A 213 -16.85 -18.73 22.02
C ASN A 213 -18.00 -18.07 22.81
N LYS A 214 -18.79 -17.21 22.16
CA LYS A 214 -19.93 -16.50 22.76
C LYS A 214 -19.60 -15.62 23.98
N ALA A 215 -18.34 -15.33 24.26
CA ALA A 215 -17.96 -14.41 25.33
C ALA A 215 -18.46 -13.00 25.02
N LYS A 216 -18.73 -12.24 26.09
CA LYS A 216 -19.14 -10.84 25.99
C LYS A 216 -18.23 -9.95 26.81
N VAL A 217 -17.74 -8.89 26.17
CA VAL A 217 -17.08 -7.75 26.82
C VAL A 217 -17.88 -6.52 26.46
N GLY A 218 -18.60 -5.95 27.43
CA GLY A 218 -19.49 -4.83 27.23
C GLY A 218 -18.80 -3.48 27.36
N ASN A 219 -19.58 -2.45 27.68
CA ASN A 219 -19.11 -1.08 27.57
C ASN A 219 -18.15 -0.64 28.67
N PHE A 220 -17.14 0.13 28.24
CA PHE A 220 -16.07 0.64 29.11
C PHE A 220 -15.37 -0.47 29.90
N CYS A 221 -15.21 -1.64 29.26
CA CYS A 221 -14.46 -2.75 29.80
C CYS A 221 -13.10 -2.83 29.11
N GLU A 222 -12.06 -3.10 29.88
CA GLU A 222 -10.71 -3.37 29.39
C GLU A 222 -10.32 -4.81 29.70
N VAL A 223 -9.65 -5.49 28.78
CA VAL A 223 -9.13 -6.85 28.99
C VAL A 223 -7.67 -6.87 28.55
N LYS A 224 -6.79 -7.39 29.40
CA LYS A 224 -5.35 -7.51 29.14
C LYS A 224 -4.81 -8.80 29.74
N GLN A 225 -4.11 -9.61 28.94
CA GLN A 225 -3.47 -10.87 29.39
C GLN A 225 -4.42 -11.76 30.21
N ALA A 226 -5.66 -11.90 29.74
CA ALA A 226 -6.71 -12.62 30.44
C ALA A 226 -7.57 -13.40 29.45
N VAL A 227 -8.09 -14.53 29.91
CA VAL A 227 -9.03 -15.38 29.17
C VAL A 227 -10.44 -15.12 29.67
N ILE A 228 -11.35 -14.78 28.76
CA ILE A 228 -12.78 -14.71 29.03
C ILE A 228 -13.39 -16.00 28.51
N GLU A 229 -13.77 -16.87 29.45
CA GLU A 229 -14.25 -18.22 29.15
C GLU A 229 -15.56 -18.25 28.35
N GLU A 230 -15.89 -19.41 27.80
CA GLU A 230 -17.03 -19.58 26.90
C GLU A 230 -18.34 -19.09 27.54
N GLY A 231 -19.04 -18.20 26.83
CA GLY A 231 -20.29 -17.60 27.28
C GLY A 231 -20.18 -16.63 28.48
N ALA A 232 -18.98 -16.42 29.03
CA ALA A 232 -18.77 -15.50 30.15
C ALA A 232 -19.02 -14.05 29.72
N LYS A 233 -19.46 -13.22 30.67
CA LYS A 233 -19.88 -11.84 30.40
C LYS A 233 -19.21 -10.86 31.36
N VAL A 234 -18.45 -9.93 30.81
CA VAL A 234 -17.91 -8.76 31.50
C VAL A 234 -18.73 -7.57 31.01
N ASN A 235 -19.80 -7.20 31.73
CA ASN A 235 -20.82 -6.32 31.15
C ASN A 235 -20.45 -4.83 31.17
N HIS A 236 -19.91 -4.31 32.29
CA HIS A 236 -19.76 -2.87 32.49
C HIS A 236 -18.55 -2.53 33.37
N LEU A 237 -17.83 -1.45 33.04
CA LEU A 237 -16.90 -0.72 33.93
C LEU A 237 -15.90 -1.62 34.68
N THR A 238 -15.26 -2.56 33.97
CA THR A 238 -14.36 -3.56 34.55
C THR A 238 -13.01 -3.55 33.83
N TYR A 239 -11.94 -3.81 34.58
CA TYR A 239 -10.58 -4.07 34.08
C TYR A 239 -10.17 -5.49 34.45
#